data_AF-A0A953L4S2-F1
#
_entry.id   AF-A0A953L4S2-F1
#
_cell.length_a   1.000
_cell.length_b   1.000
_cell.length_c   1.000
_cell.angle_alpha   90.00
_cell.angle_beta   90.00
_cell.angle_gamma   90.00
#
_symmetry.space_group_name_H-M   'P 1'
#
loop_
_entity.id
_entity.type
_entity.pdbx_description
1 polymer ?
#
loop_
_entity_poly.entity_id
_entity_poly.type
_entity_poly.pdbx_seq_one_letter_code
_entity_poly.pdbx_strand_id
1 'polypeptide(L)'
;MEPEAKKCEAVAGIIKEAEETIGKTPDHSMTRDAVIIIAAQKIEHYEIASYGGLLQIALTFNMDSVADLLEKTLDEEEETDLLLSDIAESYINMEAAEEDDDEKDNEQKAGSNDKKSKPEKTMTDYTNE
;
A
#
# COMPACT_ATOMS: atom_id res chain seq x y z
N MET A 1 -3.22 -0.42 38.61
CA MET A 1 -2.10 0.16 37.85
C MET A 1 -2.75 1.02 36.79
N GLU A 2 -2.28 2.25 36.62
CA GLU A 2 -2.82 3.15 35.59
C GLU A 2 -2.15 2.88 34.24
N PRO A 3 -2.84 3.08 33.11
CA PRO A 3 -2.21 2.98 31.79
C PRO A 3 -1.12 4.05 31.64
N GLU A 4 0.03 3.64 31.10
CA GLU A 4 1.15 4.53 30.80
C GLU A 4 1.38 4.58 29.29
N ALA A 5 1.58 5.79 28.76
CA ALA A 5 1.94 5.97 27.37
C ALA A 5 3.33 5.37 27.12
N LYS A 6 3.39 4.31 26.32
CA LYS A 6 4.64 3.68 25.90
C LYS A 6 4.69 3.58 24.38
N LYS A 7 5.81 4.00 23.81
CA LYS A 7 6.07 3.83 22.38
C LYS A 7 6.19 2.34 22.06
N CYS A 8 5.36 1.87 21.12
CA CYS A 8 5.48 0.55 20.54
C CYS A 8 6.44 0.60 19.34
N GLU A 9 7.63 0.03 19.46
CA GLU A 9 8.62 0.04 18.38
C GLU A 9 8.17 -0.80 17.16
N ALA A 10 7.32 -1.81 17.36
CA ALA A 10 6.78 -2.62 16.25
C ALA A 10 5.85 -1.78 15.36
N VAL A 11 4.83 -1.15 15.97
CA VAL A 11 3.89 -0.28 15.24
C VAL A 11 4.62 0.93 14.64
N ALA A 12 5.57 1.53 15.37
CA ALA A 12 6.39 2.61 14.83
C ALA A 12 7.21 2.19 13.60
N GLY A 13 7.68 0.93 13.56
CA GLY A 13 8.35 0.36 12.40
C GLY A 13 7.43 0.21 11.19
N ILE A 14 6.20 -0.28 11.40
CA ILE A 14 5.18 -0.42 10.35
C ILE A 14 4.82 0.95 9.76
N ILE A 15 4.59 1.96 10.61
CA ILE A 15 4.29 3.33 10.18
C ILE A 15 5.44 3.89 9.34
N LYS A 16 6.69 3.72 9.78
CA LYS A 16 7.86 4.19 9.02
C LYS A 16 7.99 3.52 7.65
N GLU A 17 7.75 2.21 7.59
CA GLU A 17 7.72 1.47 6.31
C GLU A 17 6.63 2.01 5.37
N ALA A 18 5.44 2.29 5.91
CA ALA A 18 4.32 2.85 5.17
C ALA A 18 4.66 4.24 4.63
N GLU A 19 5.18 5.15 5.45
CA GLU A 19 5.59 6.49 5.05
C GLU A 19 6.65 6.47 3.94
N GLU A 20 7.67 5.60 4.07
CA GLU A 20 8.71 5.44 3.05
C GLU A 20 8.16 4.90 1.72
N THR A 21 7.13 4.05 1.77
CA THR A 21 6.52 3.46 0.58
C THR A 21 5.55 4.43 -0.08
N ILE A 22 4.71 5.11 0.71
CA ILE A 22 3.81 6.18 0.25
C ILE A 22 4.61 7.28 -0.46
N GLY A 23 5.77 7.68 0.08
CA GLY A 23 6.64 8.69 -0.55
C GLY A 23 7.20 8.30 -1.92
N LYS A 24 7.05 7.04 -2.35
CA LYS A 24 7.45 6.53 -3.68
C LYS A 24 6.26 6.36 -4.63
N THR A 25 5.04 6.62 -4.17
CA THR A 25 3.81 6.52 -4.98
C THR A 25 3.37 7.92 -5.45
N PRO A 26 2.78 8.04 -6.65
CA PRO A 26 2.22 9.31 -7.10
C PRO A 26 1.17 9.84 -6.13
N ASP A 27 1.13 11.16 -5.94
CA ASP A 27 0.09 11.79 -5.12
C ASP A 27 -1.29 11.52 -5.72
N HIS A 28 -2.25 11.17 -4.87
CA HIS A 28 -3.65 10.87 -5.25
C HIS A 28 -3.82 9.67 -6.21
N SER A 29 -2.86 8.74 -6.25
CA SER A 29 -2.98 7.48 -6.99
C SER A 29 -3.69 6.38 -6.18
N MET A 30 -4.36 5.47 -6.87
CA MET A 30 -4.89 4.23 -6.30
C MET A 30 -3.77 3.31 -5.81
N THR A 31 -2.59 3.33 -6.45
CA THR A 31 -1.40 2.65 -5.93
C THR A 31 -1.00 3.14 -4.54
N ARG A 32 -1.15 4.45 -4.25
CA ARG A 32 -0.93 4.98 -2.90
C ARG A 32 -1.95 4.43 -1.92
N ASP A 33 -3.23 4.42 -2.29
CA ASP A 33 -4.30 3.92 -1.42
C ASP A 33 -4.12 2.43 -1.12
N ALA A 34 -3.66 1.63 -2.09
CA ALA A 34 -3.30 0.22 -1.88
C ALA A 34 -2.19 0.07 -0.83
N VAL A 35 -1.14 0.90 -0.89
CA VAL A 35 -0.06 0.91 0.11
C VAL A 35 -0.58 1.29 1.50
N ILE A 36 -1.48 2.27 1.59
CA ILE A 36 -2.09 2.69 2.86
C ILE A 36 -2.89 1.52 3.46
N ILE A 37 -3.71 0.83 2.66
CA ILE A 37 -4.48 -0.32 3.12
C ILE A 37 -3.57 -1.43 3.62
N ILE A 38 -2.53 -1.80 2.87
CA ILE A 38 -1.56 -2.82 3.29
C ILE A 38 -0.90 -2.44 4.61
N ALA A 39 -0.55 -1.16 4.81
CA ALA A 39 0.02 -0.69 6.05
C ALA A 39 -0.96 -0.77 7.22
N ALA A 40 -2.22 -0.41 7.01
CA ALA A 40 -3.28 -0.54 8.01
C ALA A 40 -3.49 -2.01 8.40
N GLN A 41 -3.63 -2.92 7.43
CA GLN A 41 -3.81 -4.35 7.69
C GLN A 41 -2.63 -4.96 8.47
N LYS A 42 -1.40 -4.51 8.22
CA LYS A 42 -0.23 -4.92 9.03
C LYS A 42 -0.36 -4.52 10.50
N ILE A 43 -0.95 -3.35 10.77
CA ILE A 43 -1.23 -2.88 12.14
C ILE A 43 -2.36 -3.73 12.74
N GLU A 44 -3.47 -3.94 12.02
CA GLU A 44 -4.58 -4.79 12.48
C GLU A 44 -4.09 -6.20 12.83
N HIS A 45 -3.26 -6.83 11.98
CA HIS A 45 -2.70 -8.16 12.25
C HIS A 45 -1.79 -8.20 13.49
N TYR A 46 -1.07 -7.10 13.76
CA TYR A 46 -0.30 -6.96 15.00
C TYR A 46 -1.22 -6.88 16.23
N GLU A 47 -2.33 -6.16 16.12
CA GLU A 47 -3.31 -6.00 17.19
C GLU A 47 -4.09 -7.29 17.45
N ILE A 48 -4.58 -7.97 16.40
CA ILE A 48 -5.22 -9.29 16.48
C ILE A 48 -4.31 -10.29 17.21
N ALA A 49 -3.04 -10.37 16.83
CA ALA A 49 -2.07 -11.26 17.50
C ALA A 49 -1.86 -10.88 18.98
N SER A 50 -1.85 -9.58 19.28
CA SER A 50 -1.65 -9.07 20.64
C SER A 50 -2.87 -9.32 21.54
N TYR A 51 -4.06 -8.94 21.09
CA TYR A 51 -5.32 -9.11 21.84
C TYR A 51 -5.69 -10.58 21.97
N GLY A 52 -5.51 -11.40 20.94
CA GLY A 52 -5.73 -12.86 21.04
C GLY A 52 -4.83 -13.52 22.10
N GLY A 53 -3.56 -13.12 22.17
CA GLY A 53 -2.64 -13.57 23.22
C GLY A 53 -3.06 -13.12 24.61
N LEU A 54 -3.42 -11.85 24.77
CA LEU A 54 -3.86 -11.28 26.06
C LEU A 54 -5.18 -11.89 26.54
N LEU A 55 -6.14 -12.09 25.64
CA LEU A 55 -7.41 -12.75 25.92
C LEU A 55 -7.17 -14.13 26.51
N GLN A 56 -6.30 -14.92 25.88
CA GLN A 56 -6.03 -16.28 26.35
C GLN A 56 -5.33 -16.32 27.72
N ILE A 57 -4.47 -15.32 28.00
CA ILE A 57 -3.88 -15.13 29.33
C ILE A 57 -4.96 -14.77 30.36
N ALA A 58 -5.88 -13.85 30.03
CA ALA A 58 -6.97 -13.44 30.92
C ALA A 58 -7.89 -14.61 31.29
N LEU A 59 -8.27 -15.43 30.30
CA LEU A 59 -9.03 -16.66 30.51
C LEU A 59 -8.28 -17.66 31.41
N THR A 60 -6.98 -17.85 31.17
CA THR A 60 -6.14 -18.76 31.99
C THR A 60 -6.11 -18.33 33.47
N PHE A 61 -6.17 -17.02 33.74
CA PHE A 61 -6.20 -16.48 35.10
C PHE A 61 -7.61 -16.27 35.67
N ASN A 62 -8.67 -16.71 34.96
CA ASN A 62 -10.08 -16.53 35.34
C ASN A 62 -10.43 -15.04 35.57
N MET A 63 -9.93 -14.17 34.69
CA MET A 63 -10.20 -12.73 34.71
C MET A 63 -11.32 -12.39 33.71
N ASP A 64 -12.51 -12.94 33.93
CA ASP A 64 -13.62 -12.95 32.96
C ASP A 64 -13.97 -11.55 32.43
N SER A 65 -14.07 -10.54 33.29
CA SER A 65 -14.39 -9.17 32.85
C SER A 65 -13.32 -8.54 31.95
N VAL A 66 -12.06 -8.98 32.08
CA VAL A 66 -10.95 -8.53 31.24
C VAL A 66 -10.95 -9.31 29.94
N ALA A 67 -11.25 -10.61 29.99
CA ALA A 67 -11.42 -11.43 28.80
C ALA A 67 -12.54 -10.88 27.91
N ASP A 68 -13.72 -10.57 28.47
CA ASP A 68 -14.85 -10.00 27.73
C ASP A 68 -14.48 -8.69 27.01
N LEU A 69 -13.67 -7.83 27.66
CA LEU A 69 -13.23 -6.58 27.06
C LEU A 69 -12.21 -6.80 25.94
N LEU A 70 -11.26 -7.73 26.13
CA LEU A 70 -10.24 -8.07 25.14
C LEU A 70 -10.84 -8.78 23.94
N GLU A 71 -11.84 -9.64 24.14
CA GLU A 71 -12.59 -10.31 23.07
C GLU A 71 -13.34 -9.28 22.22
N LYS A 72 -14.03 -8.32 22.85
CA LYS A 72 -14.69 -7.23 22.12
C LYS A 72 -13.73 -6.41 21.26
N THR A 73 -12.54 -6.09 21.76
CA THR A 73 -11.54 -5.37 20.96
C THR A 73 -10.99 -6.26 19.85
N LEU A 74 -10.70 -7.54 20.13
CA LEU A 74 -10.26 -8.49 19.12
C LEU A 74 -11.27 -8.59 17.95
N ASP A 75 -12.55 -8.70 18.25
CA ASP A 75 -13.62 -8.74 17.24
C ASP A 75 -13.66 -7.45 16.39
N GLU A 76 -13.44 -6.28 17.01
CA GLU A 76 -13.40 -4.98 16.32
C GLU A 76 -12.21 -4.88 15.36
N GLU A 77 -11.02 -5.39 15.74
CA GLU A 77 -9.85 -5.40 14.85
C GLU A 77 -10.01 -6.42 13.70
N GLU A 78 -10.58 -7.60 13.98
CA GLU A 78 -10.88 -8.59 12.94
C GLU A 78 -11.91 -8.06 11.93
N GLU A 79 -12.96 -7.38 12.39
CA GLU A 79 -13.93 -6.72 11.50
C GLU A 79 -13.26 -5.61 10.66
N THR A 80 -12.38 -4.83 11.26
CA THR A 80 -11.65 -3.75 10.57
C THR A 80 -10.74 -4.31 9.47
N ASP A 81 -9.98 -5.38 9.72
CA ASP A 81 -9.15 -6.04 8.70
C ASP A 81 -9.99 -6.60 7.54
N LEU A 82 -11.17 -7.16 7.84
CA LEU A 82 -12.11 -7.63 6.82
C LEU A 82 -12.65 -6.48 5.96
N LEU A 83 -12.99 -5.35 6.56
CA LEU A 83 -13.45 -4.16 5.82
C LEU A 83 -12.34 -3.58 4.94
N LEU A 84 -11.09 -3.56 5.43
CA LEU A 84 -9.93 -3.16 4.64
C LEU A 84 -9.72 -4.09 3.44
N SER A 85 -9.88 -5.40 3.64
CA SER A 85 -9.80 -6.40 2.58
C SER A 85 -10.90 -6.19 1.53
N ASP A 86 -12.14 -5.95 1.96
CA ASP A 86 -13.26 -5.68 1.05
C ASP A 86 -13.02 -4.42 0.20
N ILE A 87 -12.52 -3.33 0.80
CA ILE A 87 -12.15 -2.11 0.07
C ILE A 87 -11.04 -2.39 -0.95
N ALA A 88 -10.01 -3.16 -0.55
CA ALA A 88 -8.90 -3.52 -1.42
C ALA A 88 -9.36 -4.33 -2.63
N GLU A 89 -10.15 -5.38 -2.41
CA GLU A 89 -10.59 -6.32 -3.44
C GLU A 89 -11.68 -5.74 -4.35
N SER A 90 -12.59 -4.93 -3.80
CA SER A 90 -13.74 -4.42 -4.54
C SER A 90 -13.41 -3.28 -5.49
N TYR A 91 -12.37 -2.49 -5.21
CA TYR A 91 -12.08 -1.27 -5.97
C TYR A 91 -10.58 -0.98 -6.09
N ILE A 92 -9.86 -0.87 -4.97
CA ILE A 92 -8.51 -0.28 -4.97
C ILE A 92 -7.50 -1.12 -5.78
N ASN A 93 -7.50 -2.44 -5.64
CA ASN A 93 -6.53 -3.30 -6.33
C ASN A 93 -6.73 -3.30 -7.85
N MET A 94 -7.98 -3.23 -8.32
CA MET A 94 -8.29 -3.20 -9.74
C MET A 94 -7.85 -1.87 -10.35
N GLU A 95 -8.24 -0.76 -9.74
CA GLU A 95 -7.92 0.58 -10.25
C GLU A 95 -6.41 0.86 -10.19
N ALA A 96 -5.72 0.42 -9.13
CA ALA A 96 -4.25 0.52 -9.06
C ALA A 96 -3.54 -0.25 -10.18
N ALA A 97 -4.07 -1.41 -10.56
CA ALA A 97 -3.51 -2.20 -11.67
C ALA A 97 -3.73 -1.51 -13.03
N GLU A 98 -4.87 -0.86 -13.23
CA GLU A 98 -5.18 -0.10 -14.45
C GLU A 98 -4.36 1.19 -14.57
N GLU A 99 -4.15 1.92 -13.46
CA GLU A 99 -3.29 3.12 -13.41
C GLU A 99 -1.87 2.83 -13.92
N ASP A 100 -1.30 1.69 -13.52
CA ASP A 100 0.04 1.25 -13.93
C ASP A 100 0.13 0.94 -15.44
N ASP A 101 -0.97 0.55 -16.08
CA ASP A 101 -0.99 0.22 -17.51
C ASP A 101 -1.17 1.48 -18.38
N ASP A 102 -1.97 2.45 -17.93
CA ASP A 102 -2.12 3.75 -18.58
C ASP A 102 -0.81 4.56 -18.61
N GLU A 103 0.01 4.49 -17.55
CA GLU A 103 1.33 5.14 -17.54
C GLU A 103 2.29 4.53 -18.59
N LYS A 104 2.33 3.21 -18.73
CA LYS A 104 3.21 2.50 -19.68
C LYS A 104 2.83 2.79 -21.13
N ASP A 105 1.54 2.89 -21.43
CA ASP A 105 1.04 3.23 -22.77
C ASP A 105 1.35 4.68 -23.17
N ASN A 106 1.43 5.59 -22.20
CA ASN A 106 1.80 6.98 -22.44
C ASN A 106 3.31 7.16 -22.69
N GLU A 107 4.16 6.41 -21.97
CA GLU A 107 5.62 6.42 -22.18
C GLU A 107 6.01 5.87 -23.57
N GLN A 108 5.33 4.82 -24.06
CA GLN A 108 5.60 4.27 -25.39
C GLN A 108 5.21 5.22 -26.54
N LYS A 109 4.18 6.06 -26.35
CA LYS A 109 3.78 7.08 -27.33
C LYS A 109 4.72 8.29 -27.37
N ALA A 110 5.35 8.64 -26.24
CA ALA A 110 6.32 9.73 -26.17
C ALA A 110 7.68 9.40 -26.83
N GLY A 111 8.05 8.12 -26.94
CA GLY A 111 9.33 7.67 -27.50
C GLY A 111 9.45 7.63 -29.03
N SER A 112 8.37 7.89 -29.79
CA SER A 112 8.35 7.68 -31.25
C SER A 112 8.58 8.94 -32.12
N ASN A 113 9.00 10.08 -31.56
CA ASN A 113 9.09 11.31 -32.34
C ASN A 113 10.48 11.98 -32.34
N ASP A 114 11.53 11.26 -32.76
CA ASP A 114 12.73 11.92 -33.29
C ASP A 114 13.59 11.02 -34.21
N LYS A 115 13.16 10.89 -35.47
CA LYS A 115 14.09 10.65 -36.60
C LYS A 115 13.71 11.58 -37.74
N LYS A 116 14.13 12.84 -37.64
CA LYS A 116 14.31 13.70 -38.82
C LYS A 116 15.27 13.00 -39.78
N SER A 117 14.72 12.48 -40.87
CA SER A 117 15.46 12.02 -42.03
C SER A 117 16.36 13.15 -42.53
N LYS A 118 17.68 12.92 -42.50
CA LYS A 118 18.62 13.74 -43.28
C LYS A 118 18.31 13.53 -44.76
N PRO A 119 18.35 14.56 -45.61
CA PRO A 119 18.16 14.36 -47.04
C PRO A 119 19.38 13.62 -47.61
N GLU A 120 19.13 12.53 -48.33
CA GLU A 120 20.13 11.85 -49.17
C GLU A 120 20.60 12.79 -50.28
N LYS A 121 21.92 13.03 -50.38
CA LYS A 121 22.49 13.65 -51.58
C LYS A 121 22.53 12.61 -52.70
N THR A 122 21.86 12.89 -53.80
CA THR A 122 21.90 12.06 -55.01
C THR A 122 23.12 12.36 -55.88
N MET A 123 23.56 11.34 -56.60
CA MET A 123 24.78 11.26 -57.42
C MET A 123 24.73 12.10 -58.72
N THR A 124 24.04 13.24 -58.72
CA THR A 124 23.87 14.14 -59.88
C THR A 124 24.60 15.47 -59.75
N ASP A 125 25.27 15.75 -58.63
CA ASP A 125 25.94 17.04 -58.39
C ASP A 125 27.39 17.09 -58.92
N TYR A 126 27.84 16.09 -59.70
CA TYR A 126 29.19 16.02 -60.25
C TYR A 126 29.24 16.06 -61.79
N THR A 127 28.52 16.99 -62.43
CA THR A 127 28.86 17.41 -63.82
C THR A 127 28.33 18.82 -64.10
N ASN A 128 29.21 19.83 -64.05
CA ASN A 128 29.44 20.76 -65.16
C ASN A 128 30.47 21.84 -64.75
N GLU A 129 31.55 21.86 -65.54
CA GLU A 129 32.50 22.95 -65.89
C GLU A 129 33.05 23.89 -64.80
#